data_AF-A0A2V9JSA9-F1
#
_entry.id   AF-A0A2V9JSA9-F1
#
_cell.length_a   1.000
_cell.length_b   1.000
_cell.length_c   1.000
_cell.angle_alpha   90.00
_cell.angle_beta   90.00
_cell.angle_gamma   90.00
#
_symmetry.space_group_name_H-M   'P 1'
#
loop_
_entity.id
_entity.type
_entity.pdbx_description
1 polymer ?
#
loop_
_entity_poly.entity_id
_entity_poly.type
_entity_poly.pdbx_seq_one_letter_code
_entity_poly.pdbx_strand_id
1 'polypeptide(L)'
;MVGSNPSFRPYPSFPDDLSVGQALRPYPQYFGVQEAFPYNTNSNYNSLQVTATRHLTKGLGFLAAYTWSKAIGYVDANGPGAYYATVQDYYNRRLERSVTEFNHPQDFKLTWVYESPIGSGRRFDLHWGNWVLGGWLDPWRGLQQS
;
A
#
# COMPACT_ATOMS: atom_id res chain seq x y z
N MET A 1 -56.96 -32.82 15.00
CA MET A 1 -57.05 -32.43 13.58
C MET A 1 -56.20 -31.18 13.42
N VAL A 2 -54.91 -31.33 13.07
CA VAL A 2 -54.03 -30.18 12.84
C VAL A 2 -54.28 -29.73 11.40
N GLY A 3 -54.77 -28.51 11.25
CA GLY A 3 -55.12 -27.93 9.96
C GLY A 3 -53.92 -27.95 9.02
N SER A 4 -54.16 -28.45 7.80
CA SER A 4 -53.28 -28.29 6.66
C SER A 4 -53.12 -26.81 6.36
N ASN A 5 -52.19 -26.14 7.04
CA ASN A 5 -51.65 -24.88 6.54
C ASN A 5 -51.07 -25.20 5.16
N PRO A 6 -51.48 -24.51 4.09
CA PRO A 6 -50.82 -24.68 2.80
C PRO A 6 -49.38 -24.25 3.04
N SER A 7 -48.47 -25.22 3.10
CA SER A 7 -47.05 -24.97 3.20
C SER A 7 -46.69 -24.18 1.96
N PHE A 8 -46.63 -22.85 2.07
CA PHE A 8 -46.13 -21.96 1.04
C PHE A 8 -44.63 -22.23 0.92
N ARG A 9 -44.33 -23.35 0.27
CA ARG A 9 -42.98 -23.74 -0.11
C ARG A 9 -42.61 -22.87 -1.30
N PRO A 10 -41.46 -22.18 -1.26
CA PRO A 10 -41.03 -21.35 -2.38
C PRO A 10 -40.88 -22.11 -3.71
N TYR A 11 -40.58 -23.41 -3.64
CA TYR A 11 -40.58 -24.34 -4.77
C TYR A 11 -40.96 -25.76 -4.32
N PRO A 12 -41.39 -26.66 -5.24
CA PRO A 12 -41.98 -27.96 -4.89
C PRO A 12 -41.10 -28.88 -4.02
N SER A 13 -39.78 -28.78 -4.13
CA SER A 13 -38.80 -29.57 -3.38
C SER A 13 -38.08 -28.78 -2.28
N PHE A 14 -38.67 -27.67 -1.79
CA PHE A 14 -38.07 -26.90 -0.69
C PHE A 14 -38.01 -27.76 0.57
N PRO A 15 -36.80 -27.98 1.15
CA PRO A 15 -36.66 -28.77 2.36
C PRO A 15 -37.35 -28.13 3.57
N ASP A 16 -38.07 -28.94 4.36
CA ASP A 16 -38.85 -28.46 5.52
C ASP A 16 -37.99 -28.10 6.75
N ASP A 17 -36.69 -28.43 6.72
CA ASP A 17 -35.69 -28.11 7.75
C ASP A 17 -35.03 -26.73 7.56
N LEU A 18 -35.31 -26.04 6.45
CA LEU A 18 -34.78 -24.71 6.18
C LEU A 18 -35.57 -23.60 6.87
N SER A 19 -34.86 -22.54 7.25
CA SER A 19 -35.49 -21.40 7.93
C SER A 19 -36.42 -20.60 7.01
N VAL A 20 -37.41 -19.93 7.61
CA VAL A 20 -38.26 -18.94 6.92
C VAL A 20 -37.40 -17.85 6.25
N GLY A 21 -36.27 -17.50 6.84
CA GLY A 21 -35.31 -16.55 6.26
C GLY A 21 -34.74 -17.01 4.92
N GLN A 22 -34.48 -18.31 4.74
CA GLN A 22 -34.05 -18.87 3.46
C GLN A 22 -35.19 -18.87 2.44
N ALA A 23 -36.43 -19.13 2.87
CA ALA A 23 -37.61 -19.13 2.01
C ALA A 23 -37.93 -17.75 1.39
N LEU A 24 -37.58 -16.66 2.09
CA LEU A 24 -37.79 -15.28 1.63
C LEU A 24 -36.68 -14.75 0.71
N ARG A 25 -35.61 -15.51 0.46
CA ARG A 25 -34.52 -15.07 -0.41
C ARG A 25 -34.93 -15.12 -1.88
N PRO A 26 -34.45 -14.19 -2.73
CA PRO A 26 -34.47 -14.37 -4.17
C PRO A 26 -33.68 -15.64 -4.53
N TYR A 27 -34.32 -16.59 -5.21
CA TYR A 27 -33.78 -17.93 -5.52
C TYR A 27 -33.42 -18.78 -4.29
N PRO A 28 -34.43 -19.20 -3.50
CA PRO A 28 -34.25 -19.91 -2.23
C PRO A 28 -33.67 -21.33 -2.39
N GLN A 29 -33.56 -21.85 -3.62
CA GLN A 29 -32.87 -23.10 -3.94
C GLN A 29 -31.35 -23.00 -3.84
N TYR A 30 -30.79 -21.79 -3.85
CA TYR A 30 -29.35 -21.58 -3.72
C TYR A 30 -29.02 -21.12 -2.30
N PHE A 31 -28.03 -21.76 -1.68
CA PHE A 31 -27.57 -21.45 -0.33
C PHE A 31 -26.62 -20.24 -0.27
N GLY A 32 -26.23 -19.74 -1.45
CA GLY A 32 -25.41 -18.55 -1.65
C GLY A 32 -24.88 -18.53 -3.08
N VAL A 33 -24.71 -17.32 -3.62
CA VAL A 33 -23.94 -17.10 -4.84
C VAL A 33 -22.74 -16.28 -4.42
N GLN A 34 -21.53 -16.81 -4.64
CA GLN A 34 -20.29 -16.13 -4.32
C GLN A 34 -19.60 -15.72 -5.63
N GLU A 35 -19.16 -14.47 -5.70
CA GLU A 35 -18.27 -14.02 -6.76
C GLU A 35 -16.82 -14.26 -6.31
N ALA A 36 -16.16 -15.25 -6.94
CA ALA A 36 -14.79 -15.64 -6.59
C ALA A 36 -13.75 -14.54 -6.87
N PHE A 37 -14.00 -13.71 -7.89
CA PHE A 37 -13.11 -12.62 -8.31
C PHE A 37 -13.93 -11.41 -8.70
N PRO A 38 -14.26 -10.52 -7.75
CA PRO A 38 -15.06 -9.35 -8.05
C PRO A 38 -14.24 -8.29 -8.79
N TYR A 39 -14.34 -8.26 -10.12
CA TYR A 39 -13.65 -7.26 -10.96
C TYR A 39 -14.30 -5.87 -10.93
N ASN A 40 -15.53 -5.75 -10.42
CA ASN A 40 -16.23 -4.47 -10.28
C ASN A 40 -15.75 -3.67 -9.06
N THR A 41 -14.46 -3.33 -9.04
CA THR A 41 -13.80 -2.59 -7.95
C THR A 41 -13.38 -1.19 -8.39
N ASN A 42 -13.10 -0.31 -7.43
CA ASN A 42 -12.59 1.04 -7.66
C ASN A 42 -11.56 1.35 -6.57
N SER A 43 -10.44 1.94 -6.98
CA SER A 43 -9.41 2.45 -6.08
C SER A 43 -9.04 3.87 -6.50
N ASN A 44 -8.77 4.71 -5.51
CA ASN A 44 -8.33 6.09 -5.71
C ASN A 44 -7.07 6.33 -4.89
N TYR A 45 -6.05 6.86 -5.55
CA TYR A 45 -4.79 7.26 -4.93
C TYR A 45 -4.60 8.76 -5.09
N ASN A 46 -4.39 9.46 -3.98
CA ASN A 46 -4.09 10.89 -3.97
C ASN A 46 -2.77 11.11 -3.22
N SER A 47 -1.87 11.93 -3.79
CA SER A 47 -0.59 12.25 -3.13
C SER A 47 -0.21 13.72 -3.28
N LEU A 48 0.37 14.27 -2.22
CA LEU A 48 1.07 15.55 -2.18
C LEU A 48 2.57 15.28 -2.07
N GLN A 49 3.37 15.87 -2.97
CA GLN A 49 4.82 15.72 -2.98
C GLN A 49 5.47 17.10 -2.85
N VAL A 50 6.39 17.24 -1.90
CA VAL A 50 7.13 18.46 -1.64
C VAL A 50 8.62 18.13 -1.68
N THR A 51 9.37 18.86 -2.51
CA THR A 51 10.83 18.70 -2.61
C THR A 51 11.51 20.03 -2.36
N ALA A 52 12.51 20.03 -1.49
CA ALA A 52 13.33 21.19 -1.15
C ALA A 52 14.81 20.86 -1.38
N THR A 53 15.43 21.61 -2.30
CA THR A 53 16.86 21.47 -2.63
C THR A 53 17.57 22.77 -2.28
N ARG A 54 18.70 22.66 -1.58
CA ARG A 54 19.56 23.80 -1.29
C ARG A 54 21.02 23.43 -1.43
N HIS A 55 21.73 24.20 -2.22
CA HIS A 55 23.19 24.19 -2.26
C HIS A 55 23.71 25.40 -1.48
N LEU A 56 24.56 25.15 -0.48
CA LEU A 56 25.23 26.18 0.28
C LEU A 56 26.64 26.38 -0.29
N THR A 57 27.11 27.62 -0.25
CA THR A 57 28.38 28.09 -0.84
C THR A 57 29.64 27.48 -0.21
N LYS A 58 29.53 26.66 0.84
CA LYS A 58 30.67 26.03 1.54
C LYS A 58 30.75 24.52 1.31
N GLY A 59 30.27 24.03 0.16
CA GLY A 59 30.31 22.60 -0.19
C GLY A 59 29.30 21.73 0.57
N LEU A 60 28.27 22.33 1.19
CA LEU A 60 27.18 21.62 1.84
C LEU A 60 25.93 21.69 0.95
N GLY A 61 25.44 20.57 0.49
CA GLY A 61 24.16 20.44 -0.22
C GLY A 61 23.17 19.63 0.60
N PHE A 62 21.90 20.00 0.57
CA PHE A 62 20.83 19.15 1.09
C PHE A 62 19.64 19.07 0.13
N LEU A 63 19.02 17.90 0.10
CA LEU A 63 17.81 17.57 -0.64
C LEU A 63 16.85 16.90 0.35
N ALA A 64 15.70 17.50 0.57
CA ALA A 64 14.62 16.93 1.37
C ALA A 64 13.42 16.66 0.46
N ALA A 65 12.87 15.46 0.50
CA ALA A 65 11.66 15.08 -0.22
C ALA A 65 10.64 14.51 0.77
N TYR A 66 9.42 15.01 0.72
CA TYR A 66 8.31 14.57 1.55
C TYR A 66 7.11 14.23 0.65
N THR A 67 6.59 13.02 0.79
CA THR A 67 5.40 12.55 0.09
C THR A 67 4.34 12.19 1.11
N TRP A 68 3.21 12.86 1.05
CA TRP A 68 2.01 12.49 1.79
C TRP A 68 1.02 11.83 0.83
N SER A 69 0.56 10.61 1.11
CA SER A 69 -0.35 9.87 0.25
C SER A 69 -1.57 9.33 0.99
N LYS A 70 -2.66 9.13 0.26
CA LYS A 70 -3.83 8.44 0.73
C LYS A 70 -4.42 7.58 -0.38
N ALA A 71 -4.40 6.29 -0.15
CA ALA A 71 -4.95 5.26 -1.00
C ALA A 71 -6.24 4.70 -0.38
N ILE A 72 -7.33 4.72 -1.14
CA ILE A 72 -8.66 4.27 -0.69
C ILE A 72 -9.26 3.35 -1.76
N GLY A 73 -9.69 2.16 -1.37
CA GLY A 73 -10.28 1.14 -2.23
C GLY A 73 -11.48 0.46 -1.57
N TYR A 74 -12.13 -0.48 -2.25
CA TYR A 74 -13.23 -1.26 -1.66
C TYR A 74 -12.72 -2.45 -0.88
N VAL A 75 -12.12 -3.42 -1.56
CA VAL A 75 -11.65 -4.65 -0.95
C VAL A 75 -10.21 -4.83 -1.36
N ASP A 76 -9.35 -4.80 -0.35
CA ASP A 76 -7.91 -4.99 -0.48
C ASP A 76 -7.58 -6.47 -0.30
N ALA A 77 -7.85 -7.24 -1.34
CA ALA A 77 -7.49 -8.64 -1.40
C ALA A 77 -6.82 -8.95 -2.74
N ASN A 78 -5.58 -9.41 -2.67
CA ASN A 78 -4.77 -9.75 -3.84
C ASN A 78 -4.47 -11.25 -3.88
N GLY A 79 -4.33 -11.80 -5.09
CA GLY A 79 -3.97 -13.21 -5.29
C GLY A 79 -5.02 -14.19 -4.75
N PRO A 80 -4.61 -15.38 -4.25
CA PRO A 80 -5.55 -16.39 -3.73
C PRO A 80 -6.44 -15.89 -2.59
N GLY A 81 -5.99 -14.87 -1.84
CA GLY A 81 -6.77 -14.24 -0.78
C GLY A 81 -8.03 -13.52 -1.27
N ALA A 82 -8.07 -13.11 -2.54
CA ALA A 82 -9.25 -12.47 -3.15
C ALA A 82 -10.47 -13.40 -3.16
N TYR A 83 -10.26 -14.71 -3.23
CA TYR A 83 -11.32 -15.71 -3.21
C TYR A 83 -12.12 -15.72 -1.89
N TYR A 84 -11.45 -15.38 -0.79
CA TYR A 84 -12.05 -15.33 0.54
C TYR A 84 -12.50 -13.93 0.94
N ALA A 85 -12.32 -12.95 0.05
CA ALA A 85 -12.67 -11.58 0.35
C ALA A 85 -14.19 -11.41 0.27
N THR A 86 -14.82 -11.27 1.43
CA THR A 86 -16.27 -11.10 1.52
C THR A 86 -16.62 -9.63 1.51
N VAL A 87 -17.55 -9.26 0.63
CA VAL A 87 -18.24 -7.97 0.62
C VAL A 87 -19.38 -8.04 1.63
N GLN A 88 -19.53 -7.02 2.49
CA GLN A 88 -20.64 -6.95 3.46
C GLN A 88 -21.98 -6.74 2.77
N ASP A 89 -22.03 -5.83 1.79
CA ASP A 89 -23.22 -5.56 0.99
C ASP A 89 -22.90 -5.50 -0.51
N TYR A 90 -23.30 -6.56 -1.23
CA TYR A 90 -23.11 -6.65 -2.68
C TYR A 90 -23.85 -5.56 -3.46
N TYR A 91 -25.02 -5.13 -2.96
CA TYR A 91 -25.83 -4.10 -3.60
C TYR A 91 -25.35 -2.68 -3.25
N ASN A 92 -24.57 -2.53 -2.18
CA ASN A 92 -24.00 -1.25 -1.76
C ASN A 92 -22.49 -1.30 -1.47
N ARG A 93 -21.70 -1.47 -2.54
CA ARG A 93 -20.23 -1.52 -2.44
C ARG A 93 -19.59 -0.23 -1.92
N ARG A 94 -20.32 0.89 -1.86
CA ARG A 94 -19.79 2.14 -1.28
C ARG A 94 -19.40 1.99 0.18
N LEU A 95 -20.04 1.06 0.89
CA LEU A 95 -19.77 0.76 2.30
C LEU A 95 -18.44 0.04 2.51
N GLU A 96 -17.93 -0.63 1.48
CA GLU A 96 -16.63 -1.33 1.54
C GLU A 96 -15.45 -0.35 1.49
N ARG A 97 -15.69 0.93 1.17
CA ARG A 97 -14.62 1.89 0.90
C ARG A 97 -13.74 2.13 2.13
N SER A 98 -12.51 1.63 2.11
CA SER A 98 -11.55 1.71 3.22
C SER A 98 -10.15 2.09 2.74
N VAL A 99 -9.27 2.45 3.69
CA VAL A 99 -7.85 2.71 3.40
C VAL A 99 -7.20 1.40 2.99
N THR A 100 -6.50 1.41 1.86
CA THR A 100 -5.87 0.22 1.30
C THR A 100 -4.70 -0.25 2.17
N GLU A 101 -4.41 -1.54 2.20
CA GLU A 101 -3.28 -2.15 2.90
C GLU A 101 -1.92 -1.60 2.38
N PHE A 102 -1.87 -1.25 1.09
CA PHE A 102 -0.68 -0.65 0.45
C PHE A 102 -0.57 0.87 0.66
N ASN A 103 -1.37 1.47 1.55
CA ASN A 103 -1.29 2.90 1.82
C ASN A 103 -0.04 3.21 2.65
N HIS A 104 0.93 3.89 2.04
CA HIS A 104 2.07 4.47 2.77
C HIS A 104 1.85 5.98 2.94
N PRO A 105 1.22 6.41 4.04
CA PRO A 105 0.69 7.76 4.10
C PRO A 105 1.79 8.82 4.13
N GLN A 106 2.96 8.55 4.70
CA GLN A 106 4.03 9.54 4.82
C GLN A 106 5.36 8.89 4.45
N ASP A 107 6.05 9.41 3.44
CA ASP A 107 7.42 9.03 3.08
C ASP A 107 8.29 10.29 3.13
N PHE A 108 9.34 10.26 3.95
CA PHE A 108 10.29 11.35 4.11
C PHE A 108 11.71 10.87 3.79
N LYS A 109 12.37 11.57 2.88
CA LYS A 109 13.75 11.30 2.45
C LYS A 109 14.60 12.55 2.61
N LEU A 110 15.72 12.42 3.30
CA LEU A 110 16.70 13.48 3.45
C LEU A 110 18.06 12.99 2.94
N THR A 111 18.65 13.76 2.03
CA THR A 111 20.00 13.54 1.54
C THR A 111 20.81 14.78 1.83
N TRP A 112 21.98 14.61 2.44
CA TRP A 112 22.98 15.67 2.58
C TRP A 112 24.27 15.23 1.92
N VAL A 113 24.99 16.21 1.38
CA VAL A 113 26.33 16.03 0.85
C VAL A 113 27.18 17.13 1.46
N TYR A 114 28.22 16.76 2.21
CA TYR A 114 29.17 17.71 2.75
C TYR A 114 30.55 17.42 2.20
N GLU A 115 31.12 18.42 1.54
CA GLU A 115 32.47 18.39 1.07
C GLU A 115 33.43 18.74 2.23
N SER A 116 34.26 17.77 2.62
CA SER A 116 35.22 17.96 3.73
C SER A 116 36.22 19.09 3.43
N PRO A 117 36.48 20.00 4.39
CA PRO A 117 37.47 21.05 4.25
C PRO A 117 38.91 20.59 4.57
N ILE A 118 39.10 19.32 4.91
CA ILE A 118 40.39 18.72 5.32
C ILE A 118 40.92 17.85 4.17
N GLY A 119 42.15 18.10 3.75
CA GLY A 119 42.80 17.39 2.64
C GLY A 119 43.87 18.24 1.96
N SER A 120 44.78 17.61 1.21
CA SER A 120 45.87 18.29 0.50
C SER A 120 45.30 19.32 -0.47
N GLY A 121 45.70 20.59 -0.33
CA GLY A 121 45.19 21.69 -1.15
C GLY A 121 43.83 22.28 -0.73
N ARG A 122 43.28 21.90 0.45
CA ARG A 122 42.05 22.47 1.03
C ARG A 122 42.35 23.38 2.23
N ARG A 123 41.31 24.01 2.80
CA ARG A 123 41.41 25.04 3.86
C ARG A 123 42.15 24.59 5.12
N PHE A 124 42.09 23.30 5.45
CA PHE A 124 42.87 22.69 6.52
C PHE A 124 43.78 21.62 5.91
N ASP A 125 44.98 22.04 5.51
CA ASP A 125 46.03 21.12 5.07
C ASP A 125 46.80 20.63 6.30
N LEU A 126 46.57 19.37 6.69
CA LEU A 126 47.22 18.77 7.86
C LEU A 126 48.61 18.23 7.55
N HIS A 127 49.18 18.47 6.35
CA HIS A 127 50.51 18.04 5.90
C HIS A 127 50.82 16.56 6.22
N TRP A 128 51.30 16.26 7.44
CA TRP A 128 51.57 14.92 7.94
C TRP A 128 50.31 14.07 8.21
N GLY A 129 49.17 14.69 8.55
CA GLY A 129 47.90 13.99 8.82
C GLY A 129 47.11 13.56 7.58
N ASN A 130 47.43 14.14 6.41
CA ASN A 130 46.79 13.77 5.14
C ASN A 130 47.17 12.36 4.68
N TRP A 131 48.33 11.84 5.07
CA TRP A 131 48.72 10.47 4.71
C TRP A 131 47.86 9.42 5.43
N VAL A 132 47.50 9.70 6.69
CA VAL A 132 46.65 8.81 7.51
C VAL A 132 45.17 8.89 7.07
N LEU A 133 44.70 10.08 6.69
CA LEU A 133 43.30 10.32 6.29
C LEU A 133 43.04 10.10 4.78
N GLY A 134 44.07 10.19 3.94
CA GLY A 134 43.97 10.05 2.49
C GLY A 134 43.55 8.64 2.03
N GLY A 135 43.86 7.60 2.81
CA GLY A 135 43.40 6.24 2.55
C GLY A 135 41.90 6.02 2.80
N TRP A 136 41.25 6.86 3.62
CA TRP A 136 39.83 6.73 3.98
C TRP A 136 38.90 7.63 3.17
N LEU A 137 39.40 8.77 2.68
CA LEU A 137 38.62 9.79 1.98
C LEU A 137 38.67 9.67 0.45
N ASP A 138 39.58 8.88 -0.12
CA ASP A 138 39.77 8.79 -1.58
C ASP A 138 39.78 7.33 -2.10
N PRO A 139 38.62 6.62 -2.07
CA PRO A 139 38.53 5.25 -2.54
C PRO A 139 38.69 5.10 -4.07
N TRP A 140 38.72 6.21 -4.82
CA TRP A 140 38.72 6.21 -6.28
C TRP A 140 40.10 6.03 -6.93
N ARG A 141 41.19 6.06 -6.16
CA ARG A 141 42.55 5.84 -6.69
C ARG A 141 42.87 4.39 -7.07
N GLY A 142 41.99 3.42 -6.76
CA GLY A 142 42.23 2.00 -6.99
C GLY A 142 41.79 1.43 -8.35
N LEU A 143 41.08 2.19 -9.20
CA LEU A 143 40.45 1.64 -10.42
C LEU A 143 41.17 1.98 -11.74
N GLN A 144 42.43 2.38 -11.68
CA GLN A 144 43.29 2.49 -12.86
C GLN A 144 44.50 1.56 -12.72
N GLN A 145 44.26 0.26 -12.91
CA GLN A 145 45.22 -0.70 -13.48
C GLN A 145 44.58 -2.10 -13.55
N SER A 146 43.97 -2.41 -14.69
CA SER A 146 44.02 -3.72 -15.36
C SER A 146 43.55 -3.58 -16.80
#